data_AF-A0A316FJ70-F1
#
_entry.id   AF-A0A316FJ70-F1
#
_cell.length_a   1.000
_cell.length_b   1.000
_cell.length_c   1.000
_cell.angle_alpha   90.00
_cell.angle_beta   90.00
_cell.angle_gamma   90.00
#
_symmetry.space_group_name_H-M   'P 1'
#
loop_
_entity.id
_entity.type
_entity.pdbx_description
1 polymer ?
#
loop_
_entity_poly.entity_id
_entity_poly.type
_entity_poly.pdbx_seq_one_letter_code
_entity_poly.pdbx_strand_id
1 'polypeptide(L)'
;MSADREEAFTEAMQGVRRSRLRTGAIRWGLFHDGERAGRLVEVYVVPSWDEHLRQHTGRLTGADRDTEERALALADGPAEVTHLLSVRH
;
A
#
# COMPACT_ATOMS: atom_id res chain seq x y z
N MET A 1 -14.05 -10.57 2.32
CA MET A 1 -14.20 -9.46 3.29
C MET A 1 -15.67 -9.05 3.44
N SER A 2 -16.16 -8.78 4.66
CA SER A 2 -17.50 -8.18 4.86
C SER A 2 -17.46 -6.66 4.63
N ALA A 3 -18.61 -6.01 4.46
CA ALA A 3 -18.71 -4.56 4.26
C ALA A 3 -18.02 -3.76 5.40
N ASP A 4 -18.32 -4.09 6.66
CA ASP A 4 -17.71 -3.41 7.82
C ASP A 4 -16.18 -3.59 7.88
N ARG A 5 -15.69 -4.78 7.47
CA ARG A 5 -14.25 -5.06 7.43
C ARG A 5 -13.58 -4.31 6.28
N GLU A 6 -14.28 -4.15 5.17
CA GLU A 6 -13.82 -3.34 4.04
C GLU A 6 -13.72 -1.85 4.39
N GLU A 7 -14.72 -1.31 5.09
CA GLU A 7 -14.67 0.06 5.59
C GLU A 7 -13.47 0.27 6.52
N ALA A 8 -13.30 -0.61 7.52
CA ALA A 8 -12.15 -0.55 8.42
C ALA A 8 -10.80 -0.69 7.68
N PHE A 9 -10.74 -1.55 6.67
CA PHE A 9 -9.53 -1.73 5.86
C PHE A 9 -9.21 -0.46 5.06
N THR A 10 -10.19 0.10 4.37
CA THR A 10 -10.01 1.32 3.57
C THR A 10 -9.65 2.53 4.44
N GLU A 11 -10.16 2.62 5.66
CA GLU A 11 -9.73 3.61 6.64
C GLU A 11 -8.27 3.40 7.06
N ALA A 12 -7.87 2.18 7.42
CA ALA A 12 -6.49 1.86 7.77
C ALA A 12 -5.51 2.19 6.62
N MET A 13 -5.92 1.93 5.38
CA MET A 13 -5.13 2.26 4.19
C MET A 13 -4.91 3.76 3.98
N GLN A 14 -5.71 4.65 4.59
CA GLN A 14 -5.41 6.09 4.57
C GLN A 14 -4.14 6.43 5.35
N GLY A 15 -3.85 5.67 6.40
CA GLY A 15 -2.58 5.77 7.10
C GLY A 15 -1.42 5.29 6.24
N VAL A 16 -1.60 4.14 5.56
CA VAL A 16 -0.60 3.59 4.63
C VAL A 16 -0.31 4.61 3.52
N ARG A 17 -1.34 5.21 2.92
CA ARG A 17 -1.20 6.31 1.96
C ARG A 17 -0.28 7.42 2.47
N ARG A 18 -0.52 7.93 3.68
CA ARG A 18 0.31 8.99 4.28
C ARG A 18 1.75 8.53 4.45
N SER A 19 1.95 7.29 4.89
CA SER A 19 3.27 6.69 5.01
C SER A 19 4.01 6.65 3.66
N ARG A 20 3.37 6.11 2.61
CA ARG A 20 3.95 6.00 1.26
C ARG A 20 4.37 7.36 0.72
N LEU A 21 3.48 8.36 0.79
CA LEU A 21 3.76 9.71 0.29
C LEU A 21 4.90 10.39 1.06
N ARG A 22 4.93 10.27 2.39
CA ARG A 22 6.02 10.82 3.23
C ARG A 22 7.37 10.17 2.92
N THR A 23 7.36 8.90 2.53
CA THR A 23 8.59 8.10 2.32
C THR A 23 9.05 8.06 0.87
N GLY A 24 8.50 8.91 -0.01
CA GLY A 24 9.01 9.14 -1.36
C GLY A 24 8.07 8.77 -2.49
N ALA A 25 6.88 8.21 -2.21
CA ALA A 25 5.89 7.99 -3.25
C ALA A 25 5.35 9.33 -3.78
N ILE A 26 5.27 9.44 -5.11
CA ILE A 26 4.74 10.62 -5.81
C ILE A 26 3.28 10.43 -6.24
N ARG A 27 2.81 9.18 -6.26
CA ARG A 27 1.41 8.81 -6.52
C ARG A 27 1.03 7.63 -5.65
N TRP A 28 -0.24 7.57 -5.28
CA TRP A 28 -0.83 6.47 -4.53
C TRP A 28 -2.31 6.33 -4.88
N GLY A 29 -2.80 5.10 -4.96
CA GLY A 29 -4.21 4.78 -5.10
C GLY A 29 -4.53 3.41 -4.53
N LEU A 30 -5.79 3.23 -4.14
CA LEU A 30 -6.36 1.95 -3.73
C LEU A 30 -7.58 1.68 -4.61
N PHE A 31 -7.62 0.50 -5.22
CA PHE A 31 -8.58 0.17 -6.26
C PHE A 31 -9.25 -1.17 -5.97
N HIS A 32 -10.51 -1.32 -6.37
CA HIS A 32 -11.09 -2.67 -6.50
C HIS A 32 -10.57 -3.35 -7.76
N ASP A 33 -10.25 -4.63 -7.64
CA ASP A 33 -9.99 -5.49 -8.80
C ASP A 33 -11.33 -5.79 -9.51
N GLY A 34 -11.48 -5.29 -10.73
CA GLY A 34 -12.71 -5.48 -11.52
C GLY A 34 -12.95 -6.92 -11.97
N GLU A 35 -11.91 -7.77 -11.96
CA GLU A 35 -12.00 -9.18 -12.33
C GLU A 35 -12.14 -10.10 -11.11
N ARG A 36 -11.83 -9.60 -9.91
CA ARG A 36 -11.86 -10.35 -8.64
C ARG A 36 -12.62 -9.59 -7.56
N ALA A 37 -13.91 -9.87 -7.44
CA ALA A 37 -14.76 -9.28 -6.40
C ALA A 37 -14.16 -9.45 -4.99
N GLY A 38 -14.17 -8.37 -4.22
CA GLY A 38 -13.63 -8.33 -2.85
C GLY A 38 -12.10 -8.21 -2.75
N ARG A 39 -11.37 -8.13 -3.87
CA ARG A 39 -9.93 -7.86 -3.87
C ARG A 39 -9.68 -6.35 -4.05
N LEU A 40 -8.85 -5.81 -3.16
CA LEU A 40 -8.36 -4.44 -3.22
C LEU A 40 -6.87 -4.45 -3.60
N VAL A 41 -6.47 -3.50 -4.42
CA VAL A 41 -5.11 -3.36 -4.94
C VAL A 41 -4.57 -1.98 -4.63
N GLU A 42 -3.53 -1.92 -3.80
CA GLU A 42 -2.73 -0.71 -3.62
C GLU A 42 -1.79 -0.55 -4.83
N VAL A 43 -1.74 0.66 -5.39
CA VAL A 43 -0.77 1.04 -6.42
C VAL A 43 -0.12 2.34 -6.01
N TYR A 44 1.20 2.39 -5.99
CA TYR A 44 1.95 3.62 -5.74
C TYR A 44 3.19 3.69 -6.64
N VAL A 45 3.64 4.91 -6.89
CA VAL A 45 4.78 5.19 -7.77
C VAL A 45 5.84 5.93 -6.97
N VAL A 46 7.08 5.48 -7.07
CA VAL A 46 8.26 6.20 -6.58
C VAL A 46 9.12 6.68 -7.77
N PRO A 47 9.95 7.71 -7.60
CA PRO A 47 10.80 8.24 -8.67
C PRO A 47 11.83 7.26 -9.23
N SER A 48 12.30 6.29 -8.43
CA SER A 48 13.29 5.31 -8.86
C SER A 48 13.28 4.06 -7.98
N TRP A 49 13.91 2.98 -8.47
CA TRP A 49 14.12 1.77 -7.68
C TRP A 49 14.95 2.02 -6.41
N ASP A 50 15.96 2.88 -6.48
CA ASP A 50 16.75 3.24 -5.29
C ASP A 50 15.91 3.95 -4.22
N GLU A 51 14.90 4.74 -4.62
CA GLU A 51 13.98 5.35 -3.67
C GLU A 51 13.09 4.30 -3.00
N HIS A 52 12.60 3.31 -3.75
CA HIS A 52 11.88 2.17 -3.18
C HIS A 52 12.75 1.42 -2.15
N LEU A 53 14.03 1.15 -2.44
CA LEU A 53 14.93 0.50 -1.49
C LEU A 53 15.17 1.35 -0.23
N ARG A 54 15.31 2.68 -0.36
CA ARG A 54 15.45 3.59 0.79
C ARG A 54 14.20 3.62 1.66
N GLN A 55 13.02 3.62 1.02
CA GLN A 55 11.74 3.56 1.70
C GLN A 55 11.65 2.31 2.58
N HIS A 56 12.02 1.15 2.04
CA HIS A 56 11.96 -0.12 2.77
C HIS A 56 13.02 -0.28 3.87
N THR A 57 14.21 0.27 3.68
CA THR A 57 15.35 0.00 4.59
C THR A 57 15.56 1.04 5.68
N GLY A 58 15.11 2.29 5.49
CA GLY A 58 15.56 3.38 6.38
C GLY A 58 14.56 4.48 6.73
N ARG A 59 13.32 4.45 6.24
CA ARG A 59 12.36 5.57 6.42
C ARG A 59 11.01 5.22 7.04
N LEU A 60 10.81 3.95 7.42
CA LEU A 60 9.63 3.51 8.16
C LEU A 60 9.85 3.77 9.66
N THR A 61 8.98 4.61 10.23
CA THR A 61 8.83 4.79 11.67
C THR A 61 8.01 3.64 12.27
N GLY A 62 8.03 3.49 13.60
CA GLY A 62 7.15 2.52 14.27
C GLY A 62 5.67 2.74 13.93
N ALA A 63 5.23 4.00 13.87
CA ALA A 63 3.85 4.34 13.53
C ALA A 63 3.45 3.93 12.09
N ASP A 64 4.40 3.92 11.15
CA ASP A 64 4.14 3.40 9.79
C ASP A 64 3.91 1.90 9.82
N ARG A 65 4.78 1.19 10.56
CA ARG A 65 4.66 -0.27 10.73
C ARG A 65 3.32 -0.63 11.38
N ASP A 66 2.94 0.05 12.45
CA ASP A 66 1.67 -0.20 13.14
C ASP A 66 0.46 0.03 12.21
N THR A 67 0.59 0.95 11.25
CA THR A 67 -0.45 1.24 10.29
C THR A 67 -0.55 0.17 9.21
N GLU A 68 0.59 -0.29 8.69
CA GLU A 68 0.65 -1.41 7.74
C GLU A 68 0.15 -2.71 8.38
N GLU A 69 0.57 -3.01 9.61
CA GLU A 69 0.13 -4.19 10.36
C GLU A 69 -1.38 -4.18 10.61
N ARG A 70 -1.97 -3.01 10.92
CA ARG A 70 -3.43 -2.86 11.05
C ARG A 70 -4.16 -3.17 9.75
N ALA A 71 -3.67 -2.69 8.61
CA ALA A 71 -4.27 -2.99 7.33
C ALA A 71 -4.14 -4.50 6.99
N LEU A 72 -2.97 -5.09 7.23
CA LEU A 72 -2.74 -6.52 6.99
C LEU A 72 -3.60 -7.42 7.88
N ALA A 73 -3.85 -7.04 9.13
CA ALA A 73 -4.72 -7.79 10.04
C ALA A 73 -6.20 -7.81 9.60
N LEU A 74 -6.61 -6.85 8.77
CA LEU A 74 -7.95 -6.75 8.20
C LEU A 74 -8.07 -7.47 6.85
N ALA A 75 -6.95 -7.80 6.20
CA ALA A 75 -6.92 -8.50 4.93
C ALA A 75 -7.17 -10.02 5.09
N ASP A 76 -7.82 -10.61 4.10
CA ASP A 76 -8.01 -12.06 4.01
C ASP A 76 -6.73 -12.73 3.45
N GLY A 77 -5.63 -12.71 4.22
CA GLY A 77 -4.33 -13.32 3.88
C GLY A 77 -3.20 -12.32 3.57
N PRO A 78 -1.99 -12.81 3.25
CA PRO A 78 -0.85 -11.95 2.95
C PRO A 78 -1.07 -11.17 1.65
N ALA A 79 -0.56 -9.93 1.61
CA ALA A 79 -0.58 -9.13 0.39
C ALA A 79 0.34 -9.73 -0.67
N GLU A 80 -0.16 -9.85 -1.90
CA GLU A 80 0.65 -10.16 -3.08
C GLU A 80 1.34 -8.89 -3.57
N VAL A 81 2.68 -8.88 -3.61
CA VAL A 81 3.47 -7.71 -3.99
C VAL A 81 4.15 -7.94 -5.33
N THR A 82 4.01 -6.99 -6.25
CA THR A 82 4.74 -6.99 -7.53
C THR A 82 5.38 -5.62 -7.75
N HIS A 83 6.59 -5.61 -8.30
CA HIS A 83 7.32 -4.40 -8.63
C HIS A 83 7.35 -4.23 -10.15
N LEU A 84 6.84 -3.10 -10.62
CA LEU A 84 6.80 -2.76 -12.04
C LEU A 84 7.81 -1.67 -12.34
N LEU A 85 8.59 -1.86 -13.41
CA LEU A 85 9.51 -0.86 -13.94
C LEU A 85 8.93 -0.32 -15.24
N SER A 86 8.90 1.01 -15.38
CA SER A 86 8.50 1.65 -16.62
C SER A 86 9.51 1.34 -17.73
N VAL A 87 9.01 0.98 -18.91
CA VAL A 87 9.86 0.77 -20.10
C VAL A 87 10.25 2.10 -20.74
N ARG A 88 9.43 3.15 -20.55
CA ARG A 88 9.68 4.52 -21.01
C ARG A 88 9.15 5.52 -19.97
N HIS A 89 9.90 6.61 -19.79
CA HIS A 89 9.54 7.77 -18.96
C HIS A 89 9.10 8.94 -19.84
#